data_AF-A0A1F7ACL4-F1
#
_entry.id   AF-A0A1F7ACL4-F1
#
_cell.length_a   1.000
_cell.length_b   1.000
_cell.length_c   1.000
_cell.angle_alpha   90.00
_cell.angle_beta   90.00
_cell.angle_gamma   90.00
#
_symmetry.space_group_name_H-M   'P 1'
#
loop_
_entity.id
_entity.type
_entity.pdbx_description
1 polymer ?
#
loop_
_entity_poly.entity_id
_entity_poly.type
_entity_poly.pdbx_seq_one_letter_code
_entity_poly.pdbx_strand_id
1 'polypeptide(L)'
;MSAYIGCSICEVLWLHNKVCARRVFYANLFDGLDRALVSCIILNLYIKTMNLQDKNMLIERYARGRESLLIERYIKDGPADLSEQLGITPKEWKALFDHLVFEYNLLYKTVISSADFFSESYIKYGMAHIRDILDINDEAYDISCEQVFDFLAMTNDGVYYHVLEHRDRYLMAFKARGGDFVRKVLGLWKKKYDGQWEKILDFLLNSCCEALFSGQTLEHGLRSFLWLINAQREHRAVEKSEIARKGLA
;
A
#
# COMPACT_ATOMS: atom_id res chain seq x y z
N MET A 1 -15.91 -23.86 33.10
CA MET A 1 -14.63 -23.12 33.11
C MET A 1 -13.75 -23.69 32.01
N SER A 2 -13.35 -22.83 31.06
CA SER A 2 -12.29 -22.98 30.03
C SER A 2 -12.28 -24.21 29.10
N ALA A 3 -11.89 -24.11 27.84
CA ALA A 3 -11.68 -22.98 26.93
C ALA A 3 -11.53 -23.59 25.52
N TYR A 4 -12.33 -23.10 24.57
CA TYR A 4 -12.10 -23.26 23.14
C TYR A 4 -11.06 -22.23 22.71
N ILE A 5 -9.83 -22.64 22.40
CA ILE A 5 -8.92 -21.86 21.56
C ILE A 5 -8.12 -22.85 20.72
N GLY A 6 -8.52 -22.98 19.46
CA GLY A 6 -7.79 -23.79 18.51
C GLY A 6 -8.57 -23.94 17.21
N CYS A 7 -8.47 -22.93 16.34
CA CYS A 7 -8.37 -23.06 14.88
C CYS A 7 -8.66 -21.72 14.18
N SER A 8 -7.78 -20.72 14.34
CA SER A 8 -7.86 -19.45 13.57
C SER A 8 -6.61 -19.16 12.73
N ILE A 9 -5.54 -19.95 12.86
CA ILE A 9 -4.27 -19.74 12.14
C ILE A 9 -4.25 -20.48 10.79
N CYS A 10 -4.99 -21.59 10.65
CA CYS A 10 -5.04 -22.34 9.39
C CYS A 10 -5.92 -21.69 8.31
N GLU A 11 -6.97 -20.94 8.68
CA GLU A 11 -7.82 -20.24 7.70
C GLU A 11 -7.13 -18.99 7.10
N VAL A 12 -6.32 -18.29 7.88
CA VAL A 12 -5.56 -17.11 7.42
C VAL A 12 -4.48 -17.48 6.40
N LEU A 13 -3.83 -18.65 6.58
CA LEU A 13 -2.83 -19.16 5.63
C LEU A 13 -3.47 -19.68 4.33
N TRP A 14 -4.72 -20.16 4.37
CA TRP A 14 -5.43 -20.62 3.18
C TRP A 14 -5.93 -19.47 2.30
N LEU A 15 -6.38 -18.37 2.91
CA LEU A 15 -6.75 -17.14 2.22
C LEU A 15 -5.55 -16.44 1.56
N HIS A 16 -4.39 -16.39 2.23
CA HIS A 16 -3.17 -15.78 1.68
C HIS A 16 -2.62 -16.51 0.44
N ASN A 17 -2.75 -17.85 0.37
CA ASN A 17 -2.26 -18.63 -0.77
C ASN A 17 -3.10 -18.45 -2.04
N LYS A 18 -4.42 -18.24 -1.92
CA LYS A 18 -5.28 -17.92 -3.08
C LYS A 18 -5.03 -16.52 -3.64
N VAL A 19 -4.75 -15.55 -2.78
CA VAL A 19 -4.43 -14.16 -3.19
C VAL A 19 -3.03 -14.08 -3.84
N CYS A 20 -2.05 -14.83 -3.34
CA CYS A 20 -0.72 -14.91 -3.95
C CYS A 20 -0.74 -15.66 -5.29
N ALA A 21 -1.50 -16.75 -5.43
CA ALA A 21 -1.58 -17.50 -6.69
C ALA A 21 -2.28 -16.69 -7.80
N ARG A 22 -3.29 -15.86 -7.48
CA ARG A 22 -3.88 -14.93 -8.46
C ARG A 22 -2.92 -13.79 -8.84
N ARG A 23 -2.17 -13.22 -7.89
CA ARG A 23 -1.20 -12.15 -8.17
C ARG A 23 -0.07 -12.57 -9.12
N VAL A 24 0.38 -13.82 -9.08
CA VAL A 24 1.44 -14.32 -9.98
C VAL A 24 0.89 -14.62 -11.40
N PHE A 25 -0.37 -15.01 -11.53
CA PHE A 25 -0.97 -15.31 -12.83
C PHE A 25 -1.23 -14.05 -13.68
N TYR A 26 -1.53 -12.92 -13.05
CA TYR A 26 -1.82 -11.66 -13.76
C TYR A 26 -0.59 -10.79 -14.01
N ALA A 27 0.46 -10.89 -13.19
CA ALA A 27 1.72 -10.18 -13.42
C ALA A 27 2.38 -10.58 -14.76
N ASN A 28 2.20 -11.84 -15.19
CA ASN A 28 2.75 -12.33 -16.47
C ASN A 28 1.81 -12.13 -17.67
N LEU A 29 0.56 -11.69 -17.48
CA LEU A 29 -0.42 -11.56 -18.57
C LEU A 29 -0.57 -10.12 -19.10
N PHE A 30 -0.03 -9.11 -18.39
CA PHE A 30 -0.33 -7.70 -18.63
C PHE A 30 0.90 -6.82 -18.89
N ASP A 31 2.06 -7.43 -19.18
CA ASP A 31 3.32 -6.71 -19.46
C ASP A 31 3.35 -5.94 -20.81
N GLY A 32 2.20 -5.72 -21.44
CA GLY A 32 2.10 -4.99 -22.71
C GLY A 32 0.78 -4.28 -22.97
N LEU A 33 -0.13 -4.21 -21.99
CA LEU A 33 -1.41 -3.51 -22.13
C LEU A 33 -1.36 -2.16 -21.41
N ASP A 34 -1.59 -1.10 -22.18
CA ASP A 34 -1.64 0.28 -21.73
C ASP A 34 -2.58 0.39 -20.51
N ARG A 35 -2.06 0.90 -19.37
CA ARG A 35 -2.80 0.89 -18.09
C ARG A 35 -4.09 1.71 -18.17
N ALA A 36 -4.16 2.68 -19.08
CA ALA A 36 -5.39 3.40 -19.39
C ALA A 36 -6.50 2.47 -19.92
N LEU A 37 -6.14 1.47 -20.73
CA LEU A 37 -7.06 0.47 -21.28
C LEU A 37 -7.54 -0.51 -20.19
N VAL A 38 -6.66 -0.92 -19.28
CA VAL A 38 -7.03 -1.75 -18.13
C VAL A 38 -7.95 -0.99 -17.17
N SER A 39 -7.67 0.29 -16.91
CA SER A 39 -8.54 1.16 -16.10
C SER A 39 -9.91 1.36 -16.76
N CYS A 40 -9.96 1.54 -18.08
CA CYS A 40 -11.21 1.62 -18.85
C CYS A 40 -12.00 0.30 -18.89
N ILE A 41 -11.34 -0.86 -18.91
CA ILE A 41 -11.98 -2.17 -18.90
C ILE A 41 -12.53 -2.50 -17.50
N ILE A 42 -11.79 -2.15 -16.43
CA ILE A 42 -12.25 -2.31 -15.05
C ILE A 42 -13.41 -1.35 -14.76
N LEU A 43 -13.34 -0.10 -15.24
CA LEU A 43 -14.48 0.83 -15.16
C LEU A 43 -15.71 0.28 -15.87
N ASN A 44 -15.54 -0.34 -17.05
CA ASN A 44 -16.64 -0.95 -17.81
C ASN A 44 -17.21 -2.22 -17.16
N LEU A 45 -16.38 -3.04 -16.49
CA LEU A 45 -16.83 -4.25 -15.82
C LEU A 45 -17.56 -3.97 -14.50
N TYR A 46 -17.31 -2.82 -13.87
CA TYR A 46 -18.01 -2.38 -12.66
C TYR A 46 -19.39 -1.72 -12.97
N ILE A 47 -19.71 -1.48 -14.26
CA ILE A 47 -21.05 -1.09 -14.77
C ILE A 47 -22.00 -2.29 -14.70
N LYS A 48 -22.27 -2.81 -13.50
CA LYS A 48 -23.22 -3.93 -13.33
C LYS A 48 -24.38 -3.65 -12.38
N THR A 49 -24.55 -2.41 -11.90
CA THR A 49 -25.62 -2.08 -10.95
C THR A 49 -26.44 -0.82 -11.25
N MET A 50 -26.08 -0.01 -12.24
CA MET A 50 -26.85 1.17 -12.69
C MET A 50 -26.55 1.43 -14.18
N ASN A 51 -27.56 1.76 -14.99
CA ASN A 51 -27.34 2.09 -16.40
C ASN A 51 -26.58 3.43 -16.51
N LEU A 52 -25.74 3.58 -17.53
CA LEU A 52 -24.89 4.74 -17.75
C LEU A 52 -25.69 6.05 -17.80
N GLN A 53 -26.91 6.01 -18.35
CA GLN A 53 -27.81 7.16 -18.41
C GLN A 53 -28.25 7.63 -17.02
N ASP A 54 -28.58 6.70 -16.12
CA ASP A 54 -28.99 7.04 -14.74
C ASP A 54 -27.82 7.61 -13.94
N LYS A 55 -26.61 7.07 -14.14
CA LYS A 55 -25.38 7.61 -13.54
C LYS A 55 -25.13 9.05 -13.99
N ASN A 56 -25.26 9.31 -15.29
CA ASN A 56 -25.07 10.66 -15.84
C ASN A 56 -26.13 11.63 -15.31
N MET A 57 -27.41 11.24 -15.26
CA MET A 57 -28.45 12.09 -14.68
C MET A 57 -28.20 12.40 -13.20
N LEU A 58 -27.69 11.43 -12.44
CA LEU A 58 -27.33 11.64 -11.05
C LEU A 58 -26.18 12.65 -10.89
N ILE A 59 -25.12 12.50 -11.67
CA ILE A 59 -23.98 13.42 -11.66
C ILE A 59 -24.43 14.82 -12.05
N GLU A 60 -25.25 14.96 -13.10
CA GLU A 60 -25.84 16.23 -13.52
C GLU A 60 -26.66 16.90 -12.40
N ARG A 61 -27.44 16.11 -11.68
CA ARG A 61 -28.34 16.62 -10.63
C ARG A 61 -27.61 17.05 -9.37
N TYR A 62 -26.57 16.32 -8.96
CA TYR A 62 -25.95 16.47 -7.64
C TYR A 62 -24.53 17.02 -7.68
N ALA A 63 -23.71 16.60 -8.65
CA ALA A 63 -22.30 16.95 -8.71
C ALA A 63 -22.01 18.14 -9.61
N ARG A 64 -22.61 18.20 -10.81
CA ARG A 64 -22.18 19.13 -11.85
C ARG A 64 -22.22 20.60 -11.38
N GLY A 65 -21.05 21.24 -11.36
CA GLY A 65 -20.88 22.62 -10.91
C GLY A 65 -20.94 22.82 -9.39
N ARG A 66 -20.96 21.74 -8.61
CA ARG A 66 -20.99 21.72 -7.13
C ARG A 66 -19.93 20.80 -6.53
N GLU A 67 -18.98 20.33 -7.33
CA GLU A 67 -18.02 19.28 -6.97
C GLU A 67 -17.12 19.73 -5.82
N SER A 68 -16.62 20.97 -5.89
CA SER A 68 -15.81 21.55 -4.80
C SER A 68 -16.59 21.62 -3.49
N LEU A 69 -17.87 22.04 -3.52
CA LEU A 69 -18.73 22.11 -2.34
C LEU A 69 -18.99 20.72 -1.76
N LEU A 70 -19.23 19.72 -2.61
CA LEU A 70 -19.44 18.34 -2.18
C LEU A 70 -18.18 17.77 -1.52
N ILE A 71 -17.00 18.06 -2.07
CA ILE A 71 -15.71 17.66 -1.49
C ILE A 71 -15.52 18.33 -0.12
N GLU A 72 -15.75 19.64 -0.01
CA GLU A 72 -15.64 20.35 1.26
C GLU A 72 -16.59 19.79 2.32
N ARG A 73 -17.84 19.51 1.95
CA ARG A 73 -18.80 18.86 2.86
C ARG A 73 -18.41 17.44 3.21
N TYR A 74 -17.92 16.66 2.27
CA TYR A 74 -17.44 15.30 2.54
C TYR A 74 -16.34 15.31 3.60
N ILE A 75 -15.39 16.25 3.48
CA ILE A 75 -14.28 16.38 4.41
C ILE A 75 -14.75 16.86 5.79
N LYS A 76 -15.68 17.81 5.83
CA LYS A 76 -16.15 18.44 7.06
C LYS A 76 -17.17 17.61 7.83
N ASP A 77 -18.18 17.11 7.14
CA ASP A 77 -19.35 16.44 7.72
C ASP A 77 -19.21 14.91 7.65
N GLY A 78 -18.39 14.39 6.73
CA GLY A 78 -18.19 12.97 6.53
C GLY A 78 -19.16 12.34 5.50
N PRO A 79 -18.90 11.08 5.10
CA PRO A 79 -19.66 10.41 4.04
C PRO A 79 -21.13 10.13 4.43
N ALA A 80 -21.38 9.75 5.68
CA ALA A 80 -22.72 9.39 6.14
C ALA A 80 -23.65 10.61 6.17
N ASP A 81 -23.21 11.68 6.82
CA ASP A 81 -23.98 12.94 6.93
C ASP A 81 -24.20 13.57 5.56
N LEU A 82 -23.20 13.55 4.67
CA LEU A 82 -23.37 14.06 3.31
C LEU A 82 -24.39 13.23 2.52
N SER A 83 -24.36 11.89 2.63
CA SER A 83 -25.34 11.02 1.97
C SER A 83 -26.76 11.29 2.48
N GLU A 84 -26.94 11.51 3.79
CA GLU A 84 -28.23 11.83 4.38
C GLU A 84 -28.74 13.21 3.93
N GLN A 85 -27.88 14.23 3.95
CA GLN A 85 -28.21 15.59 3.47
C GLN A 85 -28.65 15.60 2.00
N LEU A 86 -28.06 14.73 1.17
CA LEU A 86 -28.40 14.61 -0.25
C LEU A 86 -29.67 13.76 -0.48
N GLY A 87 -30.10 12.99 0.50
CA GLY A 87 -31.29 12.13 0.44
C GLY A 87 -31.20 11.05 -0.65
N ILE A 88 -29.99 10.53 -0.88
CA ILE A 88 -29.71 9.56 -1.95
C ILE A 88 -29.54 8.14 -1.42
N THR A 89 -29.87 7.16 -2.26
CA THR A 89 -29.75 5.74 -1.92
C THR A 89 -28.28 5.28 -1.90
N PRO A 90 -27.95 4.13 -1.27
CA PRO A 90 -26.57 3.64 -1.24
C PRO A 90 -25.94 3.39 -2.63
N LYS A 91 -26.75 3.01 -3.63
CA LYS A 91 -26.28 2.82 -5.01
C LYS A 91 -25.94 4.14 -5.68
N GLU A 92 -26.78 5.14 -5.47
CA GLU A 92 -26.61 6.50 -5.96
C GLU A 92 -25.42 7.19 -5.29
N TRP A 93 -25.26 7.00 -3.98
CA TRP A 93 -24.09 7.42 -3.23
C TRP A 93 -22.81 6.83 -3.82
N LYS A 94 -22.77 5.52 -4.06
CA LYS A 94 -21.59 4.89 -4.67
C LYS A 94 -21.23 5.51 -6.03
N ALA A 95 -22.23 5.74 -6.88
CA ALA A 95 -22.00 6.36 -8.19
C ALA A 95 -21.46 7.80 -8.09
N LEU A 96 -21.98 8.58 -7.14
CA LEU A 96 -21.50 9.94 -6.85
C LEU A 96 -20.09 9.92 -6.27
N PHE A 97 -19.85 9.04 -5.30
CA PHE A 97 -18.56 8.86 -4.65
C PHE A 97 -17.50 8.47 -5.67
N ASP A 98 -17.74 7.45 -6.50
CA ASP A 98 -16.83 7.04 -7.56
C ASP A 98 -16.47 8.21 -8.48
N HIS A 99 -17.46 9.02 -8.87
CA HIS A 99 -17.22 10.20 -9.69
C HIS A 99 -16.31 11.21 -8.98
N LEU A 100 -16.57 11.53 -7.71
CA LEU A 100 -15.73 12.45 -6.92
C LEU A 100 -14.33 11.90 -6.67
N VAL A 101 -14.18 10.58 -6.45
CA VAL A 101 -12.90 9.93 -6.24
C VAL A 101 -12.05 9.95 -7.51
N PHE A 102 -12.58 9.50 -8.63
CA PHE A 102 -11.80 9.32 -9.85
C PHE A 102 -11.61 10.60 -10.66
N GLU A 103 -12.62 11.47 -10.75
CA GLU A 103 -12.54 12.69 -11.56
C GLU A 103 -11.98 13.87 -10.76
N TYR A 104 -12.16 13.89 -9.43
CA TYR A 104 -11.82 15.05 -8.59
C TYR A 104 -10.86 14.76 -7.42
N ASN A 105 -10.30 13.55 -7.36
CA ASN A 105 -9.32 13.12 -6.35
C ASN A 105 -9.80 13.34 -4.91
N LEU A 106 -11.07 13.05 -4.63
CA LEU A 106 -11.69 13.24 -3.32
C LEU A 106 -10.85 12.65 -2.17
N LEU A 107 -10.37 11.40 -2.31
CA LEU A 107 -9.61 10.72 -1.26
C LEU A 107 -8.30 11.43 -0.93
N TYR A 108 -7.55 11.83 -1.96
CA TYR A 108 -6.30 12.57 -1.78
C TYR A 108 -6.52 13.91 -1.08
N LYS A 109 -7.57 14.65 -1.49
CA LYS A 109 -7.94 15.92 -0.83
C LYS A 109 -8.36 15.70 0.62
N THR A 110 -9.13 14.65 0.89
CA THR A 110 -9.54 14.28 2.26
C THR A 110 -8.34 14.00 3.14
N VAL A 111 -7.39 13.21 2.64
CA VAL A 111 -6.17 12.88 3.39
C VAL A 111 -5.31 14.11 3.64
N ILE A 112 -5.16 15.02 2.67
CA ILE A 112 -4.43 16.26 2.87
C ILE A 112 -5.08 17.16 3.90
N SER A 113 -6.41 17.33 3.83
CA SER A 113 -7.15 18.20 4.76
C SER A 113 -7.08 17.72 6.21
N SER A 114 -6.74 16.45 6.44
CA SER A 114 -6.54 15.88 7.78
C SER A 114 -5.21 15.13 7.87
N ALA A 115 -4.14 15.70 7.32
CA ALA A 115 -2.85 15.05 7.16
C ALA A 115 -2.28 14.49 8.46
N ASP A 116 -2.38 15.21 9.57
CA ASP A 116 -1.87 14.76 10.88
C ASP A 116 -2.55 13.47 11.33
N PHE A 117 -3.89 13.44 11.30
CA PHE A 117 -4.68 12.27 11.66
C PHE A 117 -4.34 11.04 10.81
N PHE A 118 -4.27 11.21 9.48
CA PHE A 118 -3.96 10.09 8.58
C PHE A 118 -2.50 9.64 8.69
N SER A 119 -1.57 10.56 8.95
CA SER A 119 -0.15 10.23 9.15
C SER A 119 0.05 9.44 10.44
N GLU A 120 -0.53 9.88 11.55
CA GLU A 120 -0.48 9.15 12.83
C GLU A 120 -1.14 7.77 12.73
N SER A 121 -2.31 7.71 12.09
CA SER A 121 -3.03 6.45 11.85
C SER A 121 -2.22 5.49 10.97
N TYR A 122 -1.55 6.00 9.95
CA TYR A 122 -0.68 5.22 9.08
C TYR A 122 0.54 4.70 9.82
N ILE A 123 1.23 5.54 10.59
CA ILE A 123 2.39 5.13 11.39
C ILE A 123 1.99 4.03 12.37
N LYS A 124 0.84 4.15 13.01
CA LYS A 124 0.39 3.19 14.03
C LYS A 124 -0.14 1.89 13.45
N TYR A 125 -0.90 1.93 12.37
CA TYR A 125 -1.66 0.76 11.88
C TYR A 125 -1.35 0.34 10.44
N GLY A 126 -0.71 1.20 9.65
CA GLY A 126 -0.35 0.96 8.25
C GLY A 126 -1.49 1.20 7.26
N MET A 127 -1.18 1.02 5.96
CA MET A 127 -2.08 1.37 4.85
C MET A 127 -3.39 0.59 4.83
N ALA A 128 -3.41 -0.65 5.33
CA ALA A 128 -4.63 -1.46 5.40
C ALA A 128 -5.71 -0.75 6.24
N HIS A 129 -5.31 -0.17 7.37
CA HIS A 129 -6.23 0.57 8.24
C HIS A 129 -6.71 1.88 7.59
N ILE A 130 -5.86 2.55 6.80
CA ILE A 130 -6.26 3.74 6.05
C ILE A 130 -7.36 3.40 5.03
N ARG A 131 -7.26 2.24 4.37
CA ARG A 131 -8.31 1.77 3.46
C ARG A 131 -9.62 1.49 4.17
N ASP A 132 -9.56 0.95 5.39
CA ASP A 132 -10.74 0.70 6.22
C ASP A 132 -11.41 2.02 6.65
N ILE A 133 -10.63 3.01 7.10
CA ILE A 133 -11.15 4.34 7.49
C ILE A 133 -11.86 5.01 6.31
N LEU A 134 -11.29 4.89 5.10
CA LEU A 134 -11.83 5.50 3.89
C LEU A 134 -12.93 4.64 3.21
N ASP A 135 -13.20 3.44 3.72
CA ASP A 135 -14.12 2.44 3.15
C ASP A 135 -13.84 2.10 1.66
N ILE A 136 -12.56 1.94 1.31
CA ILE A 136 -12.07 1.70 -0.07
C ILE A 136 -11.37 0.35 -0.22
N ASN A 137 -12.01 -0.69 0.32
CA ASN A 137 -11.47 -2.06 0.28
C ASN A 137 -11.57 -2.73 -1.10
N ASP A 138 -12.28 -2.12 -2.05
CA ASP A 138 -12.37 -2.61 -3.43
C ASP A 138 -11.08 -2.34 -4.23
N GLU A 139 -10.72 -3.29 -5.10
CA GLU A 139 -9.58 -3.19 -6.02
C GLU A 139 -9.74 -2.03 -7.02
N ALA A 140 -10.98 -1.60 -7.30
CA ALA A 140 -11.26 -0.45 -8.15
C ALA A 140 -10.56 0.84 -7.68
N TYR A 141 -10.28 0.97 -6.38
CA TYR A 141 -9.65 2.15 -5.79
C TYR A 141 -8.12 2.02 -5.64
N ASP A 142 -7.49 0.94 -6.13
CA ASP A 142 -6.06 0.71 -5.91
C ASP A 142 -5.17 1.84 -6.44
N ILE A 143 -5.55 2.47 -7.55
CA ILE A 143 -4.83 3.62 -8.12
C ILE A 143 -4.91 4.83 -7.18
N SER A 144 -6.10 5.16 -6.68
CA SER A 144 -6.29 6.26 -5.73
C SER A 144 -5.64 5.96 -4.37
N CYS A 145 -5.66 4.69 -3.93
CA CYS A 145 -4.95 4.22 -2.74
C CYS A 145 -3.44 4.42 -2.89
N GLU A 146 -2.88 4.16 -4.07
CA GLU A 146 -1.46 4.39 -4.31
C GLU A 146 -1.10 5.88 -4.19
N GLN A 147 -1.94 6.79 -4.66
CA GLN A 147 -1.70 8.24 -4.50
C GLN A 147 -1.75 8.67 -3.03
N VAL A 148 -2.69 8.13 -2.26
CA VAL A 148 -2.75 8.34 -0.80
C VAL A 148 -1.52 7.76 -0.13
N PHE A 149 -1.12 6.55 -0.51
CA PHE A 149 0.09 5.92 0.02
C PHE A 149 1.33 6.74 -0.33
N ASP A 150 1.47 7.25 -1.55
CA ASP A 150 2.58 8.13 -1.93
C ASP A 150 2.67 9.34 -1.01
N PHE A 151 1.53 9.98 -0.73
CA PHE A 151 1.48 11.09 0.19
C PHE A 151 1.90 10.69 1.61
N LEU A 152 1.30 9.65 2.20
CA LEU A 152 1.58 9.24 3.58
C LEU A 152 2.96 8.60 3.76
N ALA A 153 3.45 7.91 2.74
CA ALA A 153 4.74 7.24 2.76
C ALA A 153 5.90 8.22 2.59
N MET A 154 5.74 9.23 1.73
CA MET A 154 6.81 10.17 1.38
C MET A 154 6.77 11.45 2.20
N THR A 155 5.58 11.91 2.61
CA THR A 155 5.46 13.10 3.46
C THR A 155 5.88 12.70 4.88
N ASN A 156 6.86 13.42 5.44
CA ASN A 156 7.41 13.21 6.77
C ASN A 156 8.01 11.82 7.05
N ASP A 157 8.55 11.12 6.04
CA ASP A 157 9.17 9.79 6.24
C ASP A 157 8.23 8.79 6.94
N GLY A 158 6.92 8.83 6.63
CA GLY A 158 5.90 8.06 7.35
C GLY A 158 6.16 6.55 7.36
N VAL A 159 6.71 5.97 6.28
CA VAL A 159 7.08 4.54 6.27
C VAL A 159 8.19 4.24 7.26
N TYR A 160 9.18 5.12 7.36
CA TYR A 160 10.28 4.95 8.30
C TYR A 160 9.76 4.99 9.75
N TYR A 161 8.90 5.94 10.09
CA TYR A 161 8.26 5.99 11.41
C TYR A 161 7.37 4.78 11.68
N HIS A 162 6.64 4.28 10.69
CA HIS A 162 5.89 3.03 10.82
C HIS A 162 6.82 1.84 11.13
N VAL A 163 7.99 1.77 10.48
CA VAL A 163 8.98 0.72 10.75
C VAL A 163 9.59 0.88 12.15
N LEU A 164 9.84 2.10 12.60
CA LEU A 164 10.34 2.38 13.96
C LEU A 164 9.33 1.93 15.03
N GLU A 165 8.06 2.31 14.88
CA GLU A 165 6.98 1.95 15.81
C GLU A 165 6.84 0.44 15.94
N HIS A 166 7.02 -0.30 14.83
CA HIS A 166 6.89 -1.75 14.76
C HIS A 166 8.24 -2.46 14.61
N ARG A 167 9.31 -1.89 15.18
CA ARG A 167 10.71 -2.33 15.01
C ARG A 167 10.87 -3.84 15.12
N ASP A 168 10.41 -4.42 16.22
CA ASP A 168 10.64 -5.85 16.52
C ASP A 168 9.99 -6.76 15.48
N ARG A 169 8.78 -6.41 15.04
CA ARG A 169 8.05 -7.15 13.99
C ARG A 169 8.83 -7.16 12.69
N TYR A 170 9.34 -6.00 12.26
CA TYR A 170 10.09 -5.89 11.01
C TYR A 170 11.49 -6.49 11.11
N LEU A 171 12.18 -6.37 12.25
CA LEU A 171 13.46 -7.06 12.47
C LEU A 171 13.31 -8.58 12.45
N MET A 172 12.25 -9.13 13.08
CA MET A 172 11.97 -10.56 13.02
C MET A 172 11.68 -11.02 11.58
N ALA A 173 10.84 -10.27 10.86
CA ALA A 173 10.53 -10.58 9.46
C ALA A 173 11.76 -10.50 8.56
N PHE A 174 12.60 -9.48 8.77
CA PHE A 174 13.85 -9.28 8.06
C PHE A 174 14.81 -10.46 8.28
N LYS A 175 15.07 -10.85 9.53
CA LYS A 175 15.92 -11.99 9.87
C LYS A 175 15.39 -13.32 9.31
N ALA A 176 14.07 -13.51 9.32
CA ALA A 176 13.45 -14.76 8.90
C ALA A 176 13.32 -14.92 7.39
N ARG A 177 13.09 -13.82 6.64
CA ARG A 177 12.68 -13.86 5.23
C ARG A 177 13.44 -12.91 4.30
N GLY A 178 14.37 -12.11 4.83
CA GLY A 178 15.19 -11.18 4.05
C GLY A 178 14.55 -9.82 3.77
N GLY A 179 15.35 -8.94 3.15
CA GLY A 179 14.97 -7.57 2.80
C GLY A 179 13.83 -7.49 1.80
N ASP A 180 13.87 -8.28 0.73
CA ASP A 180 12.84 -8.27 -0.31
C ASP A 180 11.44 -8.59 0.23
N PHE A 181 11.35 -9.50 1.20
CA PHE A 181 10.09 -9.80 1.86
C PHE A 181 9.54 -8.58 2.61
N VAL A 182 10.39 -7.93 3.42
CA VAL A 182 10.00 -6.72 4.17
C VAL A 182 9.62 -5.58 3.24
N ARG A 183 10.43 -5.36 2.19
CA ARG A 183 10.17 -4.38 1.14
C ARG A 183 8.80 -4.57 0.49
N LYS A 184 8.44 -5.81 0.18
CA LYS A 184 7.14 -6.17 -0.39
C LYS A 184 5.99 -5.95 0.59
N VAL A 185 6.17 -6.30 1.87
CA VAL A 185 5.17 -6.09 2.93
C VAL A 185 4.88 -4.61 3.14
N LEU A 186 5.91 -3.76 3.10
CA LEU A 186 5.80 -2.31 3.24
C LEU A 186 5.25 -1.61 1.98
N GLY A 187 5.04 -2.34 0.90
CA GLY A 187 4.53 -1.78 -0.36
C GLY A 187 5.56 -1.03 -1.21
N LEU A 188 6.86 -1.15 -0.90
CA LEU A 188 7.93 -0.35 -1.50
C LEU A 188 8.55 -1.01 -2.75
N TRP A 189 7.78 -1.79 -3.52
CA TRP A 189 8.33 -2.56 -4.65
C TRP A 189 8.65 -1.71 -5.89
N LYS A 190 8.11 -0.50 -5.98
CA LYS A 190 8.36 0.40 -7.11
C LYS A 190 9.67 1.17 -6.91
N LYS A 191 10.39 1.42 -8.01
CA LYS A 191 11.64 2.18 -8.01
C LYS A 191 11.53 3.58 -7.38
N LYS A 192 10.36 4.21 -7.49
CA LYS A 192 10.10 5.53 -6.88
C LYS A 192 10.28 5.55 -5.34
N TYR A 193 10.28 4.38 -4.69
CA TYR A 193 10.50 4.23 -3.26
C TYR A 193 11.91 3.76 -2.88
N ASP A 194 12.84 3.61 -3.84
CA ASP A 194 14.20 3.09 -3.57
C ASP A 194 14.90 3.88 -2.46
N GLY A 195 14.82 5.22 -2.48
CA GLY A 195 15.43 6.04 -1.44
C GLY A 195 14.82 5.86 -0.04
N GLN A 196 13.51 5.60 0.07
CA GLN A 196 12.88 5.27 1.35
C GLN A 196 13.26 3.86 1.81
N TRP A 197 13.38 2.93 0.86
CA TRP A 197 13.82 1.58 1.14
C TRP A 197 15.26 1.54 1.66
N GLU A 198 16.17 2.32 1.09
CA GLU A 198 17.56 2.44 1.56
C GLU A 198 17.63 2.89 3.03
N LYS A 199 16.89 3.94 3.41
CA LYS A 199 16.81 4.40 4.81
C LYS A 199 16.33 3.30 5.77
N ILE A 200 15.30 2.56 5.37
CA ILE A 200 14.73 1.47 6.17
C ILE A 200 15.71 0.29 6.26
N LEU A 201 16.37 -0.05 5.16
CA LEU A 201 17.35 -1.12 5.12
C LEU A 201 18.53 -0.81 6.03
N ASP A 202 19.06 0.41 5.99
CA ASP A 202 20.14 0.86 6.87
C ASP A 202 19.75 0.75 8.35
N PHE A 203 18.53 1.19 8.71
CA PHE A 203 18.01 1.04 10.07
C PHE A 203 17.96 -0.43 10.53
N LEU A 204 17.43 -1.33 9.69
CA LEU A 204 17.30 -2.75 10.01
C LEU A 204 18.66 -3.44 10.11
N LEU A 205 19.59 -3.11 9.22
CA LEU A 205 20.95 -3.63 9.23
C LEU A 205 21.71 -3.16 10.47
N ASN A 206 21.65 -1.87 10.81
CA ASN A 206 22.29 -1.32 12.00
C ASN A 206 21.75 -1.97 13.27
N SER A 207 20.42 -2.13 13.38
CA SER A 207 19.80 -2.86 14.51
C SER A 207 20.25 -4.31 14.61
N CYS A 208 20.50 -4.98 13.47
CA CYS A 208 21.05 -6.33 13.47
C CYS A 208 22.51 -6.34 13.92
N CYS A 209 23.34 -5.40 13.46
CA CYS A 209 24.73 -5.24 13.89
C CYS A 209 24.83 -5.00 15.41
N GLU A 210 24.05 -4.08 15.97
CA GLU A 210 24.00 -3.81 17.42
C GLU A 210 23.65 -5.07 18.23
N ALA A 211 22.67 -5.85 17.76
CA ALA A 211 22.31 -7.12 18.40
C ALA A 211 23.46 -8.15 18.36
N LEU A 212 24.30 -8.13 17.33
CA LEU A 212 25.46 -9.02 17.20
C LEU A 212 26.61 -8.62 18.10
N PHE A 213 26.85 -7.33 18.24
CA PHE A 213 27.92 -6.82 19.11
C PHE A 213 27.56 -6.91 20.60
N SER A 214 26.26 -6.90 20.93
CA SER A 214 25.77 -7.02 22.32
C SER A 214 25.57 -8.47 22.81
N GLY A 215 25.33 -9.44 21.91
CA GLY A 215 25.09 -10.85 22.26
C GLY A 215 26.25 -11.77 21.88
N GLN A 216 27.30 -11.85 22.71
CA GLN A 216 28.49 -12.62 22.37
C GLN A 216 28.33 -14.15 22.52
N THR A 217 28.27 -14.85 21.39
CA THR A 217 29.15 -16.00 21.07
C THR A 217 29.62 -15.85 19.61
N LEU A 218 30.91 -16.10 19.35
CA LEU A 218 31.57 -15.92 18.04
C LEU A 218 30.81 -16.55 16.86
N GLU A 219 30.17 -17.69 17.12
CA GLU A 219 29.41 -18.46 16.13
C GLU A 219 28.14 -17.72 15.65
N HIS A 220 27.47 -16.99 16.54
CA HIS A 220 26.29 -16.19 16.23
C HIS A 220 26.65 -14.93 15.42
N GLY A 221 27.81 -14.34 15.74
CA GLY A 221 28.42 -13.24 14.98
C GLY A 221 28.72 -13.64 13.54
N LEU A 222 29.36 -14.80 13.34
CA LEU A 222 29.72 -15.31 12.01
C LEU A 222 28.51 -15.65 11.13
N ARG A 223 27.48 -16.29 11.69
CA ARG A 223 26.25 -16.59 10.93
C ARG A 223 25.53 -15.33 10.45
N SER A 224 25.51 -14.30 11.29
CA SER A 224 24.80 -13.07 10.96
C SER A 224 25.62 -12.13 10.08
N PHE A 225 26.95 -12.18 10.16
CA PHE A 225 27.84 -11.53 9.20
C PHE A 225 27.71 -12.14 7.79
N LEU A 226 27.66 -13.47 7.68
CA LEU A 226 27.38 -14.16 6.41
C LEU A 226 26.01 -13.77 5.85
N TRP A 227 25.02 -13.57 6.72
CA TRP A 227 23.69 -13.11 6.35
C TRP A 227 23.69 -11.68 5.80
N LEU A 228 24.37 -10.75 6.47
CA LEU A 228 24.62 -9.37 6.01
C LEU A 228 25.28 -9.31 4.63
N ILE A 229 26.31 -10.14 4.42
CA ILE A 229 27.02 -10.21 3.12
C ILE A 229 26.11 -10.70 2.01
N ASN A 230 25.26 -11.70 2.28
CA ASN A 230 24.35 -12.24 1.28
C ASN A 230 23.25 -11.24 0.92
N ALA A 231 22.67 -10.56 1.92
CA ALA A 231 21.71 -9.48 1.68
C ALA A 231 22.33 -8.33 0.85
N GLN A 232 23.58 -7.95 1.11
CA GLN A 232 24.29 -6.96 0.29
C GLN A 232 24.62 -7.44 -1.13
N ARG A 233 24.90 -8.74 -1.32
CA ARG A 233 25.22 -9.31 -2.64
C ARG A 233 24.01 -9.40 -3.55
N GLU A 234 22.83 -9.68 -3.01
CA GLU A 234 21.57 -9.74 -3.77
C GLU A 234 21.10 -8.35 -4.22
N HIS A 235 21.49 -7.29 -3.50
CA HIS A 235 21.11 -5.90 -3.78
C HIS A 235 22.13 -5.08 -4.58
N ARG A 236 23.37 -5.55 -4.75
CA ARG A 236 24.27 -4.96 -5.75
C ARG A 236 23.88 -5.50 -7.12
N ALA A 237 23.34 -4.64 -7.98
CA ALA A 237 23.38 -4.90 -9.41
C ALA A 237 24.82 -5.25 -9.75
N VAL A 238 25.06 -6.49 -10.14
CA VAL A 238 26.36 -6.87 -10.61
C VAL A 238 26.55 -6.10 -11.92
N GLU A 239 27.31 -5.01 -11.89
CA GLU A 239 27.93 -4.41 -13.07
C GLU A 239 28.94 -5.43 -13.65
N LYS A 240 28.39 -6.53 -14.15
CA LYS A 240 29.06 -7.57 -14.92
C LYS A 240 29.14 -7.07 -16.36
N SER A 241 29.86 -5.97 -16.60
CA SER A 241 30.17 -5.59 -17.98
C SER A 241 31.44 -4.77 -18.21
N GLU A 242 32.09 -4.16 -17.20
CA GLU A 242 33.28 -3.34 -17.49
C GLU A 242 34.63 -3.95 -17.09
N ILE A 243 34.67 -4.90 -16.14
CA ILE A 243 35.95 -5.51 -15.73
C ILE A 243 36.39 -6.64 -16.68
N ALA A 244 35.45 -7.24 -17.45
CA ALA A 244 35.78 -8.30 -18.41
C ALA A 244 36.26 -7.80 -19.79
N ARG A 245 36.16 -6.50 -20.09
CA ARG A 245 36.60 -5.93 -21.39
C ARG A 245 37.99 -5.31 -21.40
N LYS A 246 38.64 -5.13 -20.25
CA LYS A 246 40.03 -4.65 -20.17
C LYS A 246 41.08 -5.75 -20.02
N GLY A 247 40.68 -7.02 -20.07
CA GLY A 247 41.58 -8.19 -20.04
C GLY A 247 41.73 -8.93 -21.38
N LEU A 248 41.18 -8.37 -22.47
CA LEU A 248 41.28 -8.93 -23.83
C LEU A 248 41.64 -7.82 -24.84
N ALA A 249 42.58 -6.95 -24.46
CA ALA A 249 43.32 -6.09 -25.37
C ALA A 249 44.78 -6.53 -25.39
#